data_AF-A0A371G0V2-F1
#
_entry.id   AF-A0A371G0V2-F1
#
_cell.length_a   1.000
_cell.length_b   1.000
_cell.length_c   1.000
_cell.angle_alpha   90.00
_cell.angle_beta   90.00
_cell.angle_gamma   90.00
#
_symmetry.space_group_name_H-M   'P 1'
#
loop_
_entity.id
_entity.type
_entity.pdbx_description
1 polymer ?
#
loop_
_entity_poly.entity_id
_entity_poly.type
_entity_poly.pdbx_seq_one_letter_code
_entity_poly.pdbx_strand_id
1 'polypeptide(L)'
;MEGEEGSQQPQLVLADKLFLLRQPDVQDIDKVRYKEDVFTHVKDNDMVPLYETLIANSVLDMDRALLDSMRAKIDDELNKLDEKLV
;
A
#
# COMPACT_ATOMS: atom_id res chain seq x y z
N MET A 1 14.68 29.58 -10.01
CA MET A 1 14.64 28.14 -9.75
C MET A 1 13.47 27.60 -10.54
N GLU A 2 13.74 27.13 -11.76
CA GLU A 2 12.79 26.27 -12.45
C GLU A 2 12.79 24.96 -11.66
N GLY A 3 11.66 24.65 -11.03
CA GLY A 3 11.51 23.39 -10.33
C GLY A 3 11.64 22.27 -11.34
N GLU A 4 12.62 21.41 -11.17
CA GLU A 4 12.55 20.08 -11.75
C GLU A 4 11.21 19.51 -11.29
N GLU A 5 10.26 19.31 -12.20
CA GLU A 5 9.05 18.52 -11.96
C GLU A 5 9.49 17.07 -11.75
N GLY A 6 10.13 16.81 -10.62
CA GLY A 6 10.51 15.48 -10.19
C GLY A 6 9.24 14.69 -9.96
N SER A 7 9.13 13.51 -10.57
CA SER A 7 8.05 12.59 -10.30
C SER A 7 7.91 12.42 -8.78
N GLN A 8 6.74 12.73 -8.24
CA GLN A 8 6.47 12.61 -6.81
C GLN A 8 6.81 11.18 -6.34
N GLN A 9 7.50 11.06 -5.21
CA GLN A 9 7.88 9.75 -4.70
C GLN A 9 6.61 8.90 -4.47
N PRO A 10 6.60 7.61 -4.86
CA PRO A 10 5.41 6.78 -4.76
C PRO A 10 4.83 6.71 -3.35
N GLN A 11 5.66 6.78 -2.31
CA GLN A 11 5.20 6.76 -0.93
C GLN A 11 4.47 8.05 -0.54
N LEU A 12 4.86 9.19 -1.12
CA LEU A 12 4.17 10.47 -0.90
C LEU A 12 2.79 10.47 -1.58
N VAL A 13 2.69 9.88 -2.78
CA VAL A 13 1.41 9.70 -3.47
C VAL A 13 0.49 8.75 -2.68
N LEU A 14 1.04 7.67 -2.12
CA LEU A 14 0.30 6.75 -1.26
C LEU A 14 -0.22 7.45 -0.01
N ALA A 15 0.63 8.22 0.68
CA ALA A 15 0.27 8.94 1.89
C ALA A 15 -0.84 9.96 1.66
N ASP A 16 -0.78 10.68 0.54
CA ASP A 16 -1.81 11.63 0.12
C ASP A 16 -3.17 10.94 -0.10
N LYS A 17 -3.19 9.83 -0.85
CA LYS A 17 -4.42 9.05 -1.08
C LYS A 17 -5.00 8.48 0.21
N LEU A 18 -4.16 7.98 1.12
CA LEU A 18 -4.58 7.52 2.44
C LEU A 18 -5.18 8.65 3.29
N PHE A 19 -4.62 9.85 3.19
CA PHE A 19 -5.16 11.03 3.85
C PHE A 19 -6.53 11.40 3.30
N LEU A 20 -6.68 11.48 1.97
CA LEU A 20 -7.94 11.81 1.29
C LEU A 20 -9.06 10.82 1.59
N LEU A 21 -8.73 9.52 1.71
CA LEU A 21 -9.71 8.50 2.08
C LEU A 21 -10.35 8.70 3.47
N ARG A 22 -9.70 9.45 4.36
CA ARG A 22 -10.22 9.77 5.70
C ARG A 22 -11.05 11.05 5.73
N GLN A 23 -11.02 11.85 4.66
CA GLN A 23 -11.70 13.13 4.64
C GLN A 23 -13.19 12.96 4.25
N PRO A 24 -14.12 13.62 4.97
CA PRO A 24 -15.55 13.48 4.73
C PRO A 24 -16.02 14.18 3.45
N ASP A 25 -15.30 15.20 3.00
CA ASP A 25 -15.60 16.08 1.85
C ASP A 25 -15.16 15.51 0.50
N VAL A 26 -14.37 14.44 0.49
CA VAL A 26 -13.98 13.74 -0.75
C VAL A 26 -15.18 12.98 -1.32
N GLN A 27 -15.43 13.16 -2.61
CA GLN A 27 -16.54 12.52 -3.33
C GLN A 27 -16.39 11.00 -3.35
N ASP A 28 -17.51 10.28 -3.30
CA ASP A 28 -17.50 8.81 -3.25
C ASP A 28 -16.80 8.17 -4.46
N ILE A 29 -16.95 8.77 -5.65
CA ILE A 29 -16.27 8.32 -6.86
C ILE A 29 -14.74 8.42 -6.74
N ASP A 30 -14.24 9.50 -6.12
CA ASP A 30 -12.81 9.66 -5.86
C ASP A 30 -12.33 8.70 -4.78
N LYS A 31 -13.14 8.44 -3.74
CA LYS A 31 -12.82 7.44 -2.71
C LYS A 31 -12.67 6.05 -3.30
N VAL A 32 -13.52 5.64 -4.25
CA VAL A 32 -13.37 4.34 -4.93
C VAL A 32 -12.03 4.27 -5.66
N ARG A 33 -11.70 5.29 -6.45
CA ARG A 33 -10.43 5.36 -7.17
C ARG A 33 -9.22 5.33 -6.23
N TYR A 34 -9.26 6.09 -5.14
CA TYR A 34 -8.17 6.11 -4.16
C TYR A 34 -8.02 4.76 -3.45
N LYS A 35 -9.11 4.05 -3.16
CA LYS A 35 -9.05 2.69 -2.60
C LYS A 35 -8.37 1.72 -3.56
N GLU A 36 -8.73 1.74 -4.84
CA GLU A 36 -8.12 0.89 -5.87
C GLU A 36 -6.63 1.17 -6.03
N ASP A 37 -6.26 2.45 -6.06
CA ASP A 37 -4.86 2.89 -6.16
C ASP A 37 -4.04 2.46 -4.94
N VAL A 38 -4.57 2.67 -3.72
CA VAL A 38 -3.93 2.25 -2.47
C VAL A 38 -3.78 0.73 -2.44
N PHE A 39 -4.83 -0.02 -2.81
CA PHE A 39 -4.80 -1.47 -2.83
C PHE A 39 -3.75 -2.01 -3.80
N THR A 40 -3.71 -1.48 -5.02
CA THR A 40 -2.70 -1.85 -6.03
C THR A 40 -1.29 -1.61 -5.50
N HIS A 41 -1.05 -0.44 -4.92
CA HIS A 41 0.27 -0.11 -4.40
C HIS A 41 0.69 -1.00 -3.22
N VAL A 42 -0.23 -1.28 -2.30
CA VAL A 42 0.00 -2.16 -1.14
C VAL A 42 0.33 -3.59 -1.60
N LYS A 43 -0.41 -4.09 -2.60
CA LYS A 43 -0.21 -5.41 -3.19
C LYS A 43 1.13 -5.53 -3.91
N ASP A 44 1.47 -4.55 -4.75
CA ASP A 44 2.68 -4.59 -5.58
C ASP A 44 3.97 -4.49 -4.77
N ASN A 45 3.90 -3.93 -3.56
CA ASN A 45 5.05 -3.74 -2.67
C ASN A 45 5.00 -4.66 -1.43
N ASP A 46 4.12 -5.68 -1.45
CA ASP A 46 3.95 -6.65 -0.36
C ASP A 46 3.82 -5.98 1.04
N MET A 47 3.09 -4.86 1.15
CA MET A 47 2.94 -4.07 2.38
C MET A 47 1.95 -4.67 3.39
N VAL A 48 2.22 -5.87 3.88
CA VAL A 48 1.31 -6.65 4.75
C VAL A 48 0.77 -5.87 5.96
N PRO A 49 1.60 -5.21 6.79
CA PRO A 49 1.10 -4.51 7.98
C PRO A 49 0.12 -3.37 7.66
N LEU A 50 0.35 -2.69 6.54
CA LEU A 50 -0.54 -1.63 6.07
C LEU A 50 -1.85 -2.23 5.56
N TYR A 51 -1.80 -3.32 4.80
CA TYR A 51 -3.01 -4.00 4.32
C TYR A 51 -3.92 -4.43 5.47
N GLU A 52 -3.36 -5.07 6.51
CA GLU A 52 -4.09 -5.49 7.71
C GLU A 52 -4.73 -4.30 8.45
N THR A 53 -3.99 -3.19 8.57
CA THR A 53 -4.51 -1.96 9.19
C THR A 53 -5.68 -1.39 8.38
N LEU A 54 -5.62 -1.44 7.05
CA LEU A 54 -6.69 -0.94 6.18
C LEU A 54 -7.94 -1.83 6.24
N ILE A 55 -7.78 -3.14 6.37
CA ILE A 55 -8.87 -4.09 6.63
C ILE A 55 -9.52 -3.81 7.98
N ALA A 56 -8.72 -3.65 9.04
CA ALA A 56 -9.22 -3.36 10.39
C ALA A 56 -10.05 -2.06 10.44
N ASN A 57 -9.69 -1.07 9.61
CA ASN A 57 -10.42 0.19 9.47
C ASN A 57 -11.59 0.11 8.47
N SER A 58 -11.94 -1.07 7.96
CA SER A 58 -12.99 -1.27 6.95
C SER A 58 -12.79 -0.46 5.66
N VAL A 59 -11.54 -0.11 5.34
CA VAL A 59 -11.20 0.61 4.10
C VAL A 59 -11.13 -0.36 2.93
N LEU A 60 -10.53 -1.53 3.16
CA LEU A 60 -10.35 -2.60 2.19
C LEU A 60 -10.95 -3.91 2.70
N ASP A 61 -11.31 -4.79 1.77
CA ASP A 61 -11.80 -6.13 2.09
C ASP A 61 -10.62 -7.09 2.32
N MET A 62 -10.84 -8.07 3.21
CA MET A 62 -9.86 -9.11 3.50
C MET A 62 -9.83 -10.16 2.40
N ASP A 63 -8.68 -10.28 1.73
CA ASP A 63 -8.34 -11.43 0.89
C ASP A 63 -7.25 -12.26 1.58
N ARG A 64 -7.66 -13.41 2.12
CA ARG A 64 -6.75 -14.32 2.85
C ARG A 64 -5.70 -14.95 1.93
N ALA A 65 -6.07 -15.28 0.70
CA ALA A 65 -5.14 -15.88 -0.25
C ALA A 65 -4.06 -14.87 -0.65
N LEU A 66 -4.44 -13.61 -0.82
CA LEU A 66 -3.50 -12.52 -1.04
C LEU A 66 -2.57 -12.31 0.16
N LEU A 67 -3.10 -12.25 1.38
CA LEU A 67 -2.29 -12.10 2.61
C LEU A 67 -1.26 -13.21 2.77
N ASP A 68 -1.68 -14.46 2.61
CA ASP A 68 -0.81 -15.62 2.75
C ASP A 68 0.30 -15.60 1.66
N SER A 69 -0.04 -15.18 0.44
CA SER A 69 0.92 -15.00 -0.67
C SER A 69 1.95 -13.90 -0.39
N MET A 70 1.51 -12.72 0.07
CA MET A 70 2.42 -11.62 0.41
C MET A 70 3.36 -12.00 1.55
N ARG A 71 2.86 -12.68 2.59
CA ARG A 71 3.69 -13.15 3.72
C ARG A 71 4.74 -14.17 3.28
N ALA A 72 4.36 -15.13 2.45
CA ALA A 72 5.31 -16.12 1.93
C ALA A 72 6.47 -15.47 1.16
N LYS A 73 6.19 -14.46 0.33
CA LYS A 73 7.24 -13.70 -0.37
C LYS A 73 8.15 -12.93 0.58
N ILE A 74 7.60 -12.32 1.63
CA ILE A 74 8.40 -11.61 2.64
C ILE A 74 9.34 -12.59 3.35
N ASP A 75 8.82 -13.74 3.78
CA ASP A 75 9.62 -14.77 4.43
C ASP A 75 10.74 -15.27 3.52
N ASP A 76 10.46 -15.49 2.23
CA ASP A 76 11.46 -15.86 1.23
C ASP A 76 12.55 -14.79 1.05
N GLU A 77 12.19 -13.51 0.97
CA GLU A 77 13.17 -12.41 0.86
C GLU A 77 13.99 -12.23 2.13
N LEU A 78 13.41 -12.43 3.32
CA LEU A 78 14.13 -12.41 4.59
C LEU A 78 15.15 -13.56 4.67
N ASN A 79 14.75 -14.78 4.30
CA ASN A 79 15.66 -15.92 4.25
C ASN A 79 16.84 -15.67 3.30
N LYS A 80 16.59 -15.11 2.11
CA LYS A 80 17.65 -14.72 1.16
C LYS A 80 18.60 -13.67 1.72
N LEU A 81 18.09 -12.75 2.55
CA LEU A 81 18.93 -11.75 3.20
C LEU A 81 19.79 -12.39 4.27
N ASP A 82 19.21 -13.25 5.11
CA ASP A 82 19.93 -14.00 6.15
C ASP A 82 21.04 -14.86 5.55
N GLU A 83 20.79 -15.56 4.45
CA GLU A 83 21.82 -16.34 3.72
C GLU A 83 22.99 -15.49 3.22
N LYS A 84 22.79 -14.20 2.93
CA LYS A 84 23.86 -13.28 2.48
C LYS A 84 24.63 -12.66 3.64
N LEU A 85 24.06 -12.67 4.84
CA LEU A 85 24.68 -12.13 6.05
C LEU A 85 25.55 -13.16 6.78
N VAL A 86 25.44 -14.45 6.42
CA VAL A 86 26.26 -15.57 6.88
C VAL A 86 27.47 -15.76 5.95
#